data_AF-A0AB37Z3C8-F1
#
_entry.id   AF-A0AB37Z3C8-F1
#
_cell.length_a   1.000
_cell.length_b   1.000
_cell.length_c   1.000
_cell.angle_alpha   90.00
_cell.angle_beta   90.00
_cell.angle_gamma   90.00
#
_symmetry.space_group_name_H-M   'P 1'
#
loop_
_entity.id
_entity.type
_entity.pdbx_description
1 polymer ?
#
loop_
_entity_poly.entity_id
_entity_poly.type
_entity_poly.pdbx_seq_one_letter_code
_entity_poly.pdbx_strand_id
1 'polypeptide(L)' 'MMLRFLVDEELIERNPMKQIKNVNEPQEEIAVLTVDELRRLLDTPNKQSYSDFQDYVIMNLL' A
#
# COMPACT_ATOMS: atom_id res chain seq x y z
N MET A 1 6.52 11.69 -4.03
CA MET A 1 7.57 12.69 -3.70
C MET A 1 6.88 13.99 -3.32
N MET A 2 7.19 14.52 -2.14
CA MET A 2 6.44 15.56 -1.43
C MET A 2 6.08 16.81 -2.26
N LEU A 3 6.87 17.26 -3.23
CA LEU A 3 6.64 18.55 -3.91
C LEU A 3 5.85 18.48 -5.23
N ARG A 4 5.37 17.28 -5.61
CA ARG A 4 4.67 17.10 -6.89
C ARG A 4 3.30 17.78 -6.90
N PHE A 5 2.59 17.74 -5.77
CA PHE A 5 1.27 18.36 -5.64
C PHE A 5 1.29 19.88 -5.90
N LEU A 6 2.39 20.58 -5.60
CA LEU A 6 2.51 22.02 -5.85
C LEU A 6 2.58 22.36 -7.35
N VAL A 7 3.09 21.44 -8.17
CA VAL A 7 3.03 21.58 -9.63
C VAL A 7 1.63 21.24 -10.13
N ASP A 8 1.01 20.19 -9.57
CA ASP A 8 -0.31 19.72 -9.97
C ASP A 8 -1.42 20.74 -9.61
N GLU A 9 -1.23 21.52 -8.54
CA GLU A 9 -2.09 22.64 -8.14
C GLU A 9 -1.67 24.00 -8.74
N GLU A 10 -0.74 24.00 -9.71
CA GLU A 10 -0.27 25.19 -10.43
C GLU A 10 0.36 26.29 -9.53
N LEU A 11 0.79 25.93 -8.32
CA LEU A 11 1.43 26.84 -7.37
C LEU A 11 2.91 27.12 -7.71
N ILE A 12 3.56 26.21 -8.44
CA ILE A 12 4.93 26.37 -8.96
C ILE A 12 5.03 25.83 -10.39
N GLU A 13 5.81 26.48 -11.25
CA GLU A 13 5.94 26.10 -12.67
C GLU A 13 6.70 24.78 -12.89
N ARG A 14 7.61 24.43 -11.96
CA ARG A 14 8.51 23.28 -12.12
C ARG A 14 8.83 22.62 -10.78
N ASN A 15 8.83 21.30 -10.74
CA ASN A 15 9.25 20.54 -9.57
C ASN A 15 10.78 20.65 -9.37
N PRO A 16 11.26 21.27 -8.28
CA PRO A 16 12.69 21.43 -8.02
C PRO A 16 13.41 20.10 -7.76
N MET A 17 12.69 19.05 -7.35
CA MET A 17 13.25 17.71 -7.10
C MET A 17 13.46 16.91 -8.40
N LYS A 18 13.00 17.41 -9.56
CA LYS A 18 13.07 16.68 -10.83
C LYS A 18 14.50 16.31 -11.26
N GLN A 19 15.50 17.10 -10.84
CA GLN A 19 16.91 16.87 -11.17
C GLN A 19 17.66 16.05 -10.11
N ILE A 20 17.02 15.79 -8.98
CA ILE A 20 17.62 15.01 -7.89
C ILE A 20 17.37 13.53 -8.20
N LYS A 21 18.44 12.76 -8.36
CA LYS A 21 18.34 11.31 -8.51
C LYS A 21 17.79 10.73 -7.21
N ASN A 22 16.89 9.76 -7.34
CA ASN A 22 16.46 8.98 -6.19
C ASN A 22 17.67 8.29 -5.58
N VAL A 23 17.75 8.34 -4.25
CA VAL A 23 18.70 7.53 -3.50
C VAL A 23 18.25 6.08 -3.63
N ASN A 24 19.21 5.14 -3.74
CA ASN A 24 18.88 3.72 -3.64
C ASN A 24 18.42 3.45 -2.21
N GLU A 25 17.11 3.38 -2.03
CA GLU A 25 16.55 2.90 -0.77
C GLU A 25 16.90 1.41 -0.64
N PRO A 26 17.35 0.95 0.54
CA PRO A 26 17.45 -0.47 0.79
C PRO A 26 16.07 -1.07 0.51
N GLN A 27 16.00 -2.04 -0.41
CA GLN A 27 14.75 -2.75 -0.64
C GLN A 27 14.40 -3.45 0.66
N GLU A 28 13.25 -3.07 1.24
CA GLU A 28 12.69 -3.86 2.32
C GLU A 28 12.46 -5.26 1.78
N GLU A 29 12.89 -6.25 2.56
CA GLU A 29 12.71 -7.64 2.20
C GLU A 29 11.20 -7.90 2.09
N ILE A 30 10.74 -8.27 0.90
CA ILE A 30 9.34 -8.60 0.69
C ILE A 30 9.07 -9.88 1.47
N ALA A 31 8.44 -9.75 2.63
CA ALA A 31 7.99 -10.88 3.44
C ALA A 31 6.85 -11.58 2.69
N VAL A 32 7.17 -12.61 1.93
CA VAL A 32 6.19 -13.44 1.23
C VAL A 32 5.55 -14.39 2.22
N LEU A 33 4.24 -14.25 2.43
CA LEU A 33 3.48 -15.17 3.26
C LEU A 33 3.49 -16.57 2.63
N THR A 34 3.79 -17.58 3.45
CA THR A 34 3.54 -18.97 3.08
C THR A 34 2.04 -19.24 2.95
N VAL A 35 1.69 -20.34 2.28
CA VAL A 35 0.29 -20.76 2.12
C VAL A 35 -0.42 -20.90 3.47
N ASP A 36 0.28 -21.41 4.49
CA ASP A 36 -0.30 -21.61 5.82
C ASP A 36 -0.48 -20.29 6.59
N GLU A 37 0.43 -19.34 6.43
CA GLU A 37 0.29 -18.00 7.01
C GLU A 37 -0.83 -17.22 6.35
N LEU A 38 -0.96 -17.33 5.02
CA LEU A 38 -2.05 -16.72 4.28
C LEU A 38 -3.41 -17.31 4.72
N ARG A 39 -3.51 -18.63 4.90
CA ARG A 39 -4.72 -19.28 5.42
C ARG A 39 -5.10 -18.76 6.81
N ARG A 40 -4.12 -18.68 7.72
CA ARG A 40 -4.35 -18.12 9.07
C ARG A 40 -4.83 -16.67 9.03
N LEU A 41 -4.27 -15.87 8.13
CA LEU A 41 -4.69 -14.49 7.93
C LEU A 41 -6.15 -14.41 7.46
N LEU A 42 -6.52 -15.22 6.47
CA LEU A 42 -7.89 -15.25 5.92
C LEU A 42 -8.92 -15.87 6.87
N ASP A 43 -8.50 -16.65 7.87
CA ASP A 43 -9.37 -17.20 8.91
C ASP A 43 -9.55 -16.29 10.14
N THR A 44 -8.87 -15.14 10.17
CA THR A 44 -8.96 -14.17 11.29
C THR A 44 -10.35 -13.50 11.42
N PRO A 45 -11.04 -13.09 10.34
CA PRO A 45 -12.32 -12.40 10.48
C PRO A 45 -13.47 -13.33 10.92
N ASN A 46 -14.32 -12.86 11.84
CA ASN A 46 -15.51 -13.60 12.25
C ASN A 46 -16.63 -13.49 11.21
N LYS A 47 -16.80 -14.55 10.40
CA LYS A 47 -17.80 -14.61 9.31
C LYS A 47 -19.27 -14.55 9.76
N GLN A 48 -19.56 -14.54 11.05
CA GLN A 48 -20.91 -14.34 11.60
C GLN A 48 -21.24 -12.87 11.86
N SER A 49 -20.23 -12.01 11.99
CA SER A 49 -20.40 -10.56 12.08
C SER A 49 -20.37 -9.95 10.68
N TYR A 50 -21.30 -9.05 10.39
CA TYR A 50 -21.37 -8.39 9.08
C TYR A 50 -20.13 -7.54 8.78
N SER A 51 -19.59 -6.83 9.78
CA SER A 51 -18.37 -6.01 9.63
C SER A 51 -17.18 -6.85 9.19
N ASP A 52 -16.95 -7.94 9.91
CA ASP A 52 -15.77 -8.79 9.71
C ASP A 52 -15.92 -9.64 8.45
N PHE A 53 -17.16 -9.96 8.06
CA PHE A 53 -17.45 -10.58 6.78
C PHE A 53 -17.16 -9.65 5.60
N GLN A 54 -17.50 -8.36 5.70
CA GLN A 54 -17.12 -7.37 4.68
C GLN A 54 -15.60 -7.31 4.53
N ASP A 55 -14.87 -7.26 5.64
CA ASP A 55 -13.40 -7.24 5.63
C ASP A 55 -12.83 -8.52 4.99
N TYR A 56 -13.37 -9.69 5.33
CA TYR A 56 -13.00 -10.96 4.69
C TYR A 56 -13.18 -10.95 3.17
N VAL A 57 -14.30 -10.40 2.68
CA VAL A 57 -14.58 -10.33 1.23
C VAL A 57 -13.59 -9.40 0.53
N ILE A 58 -13.29 -8.24 1.12
CA ILE A 58 -12.30 -7.30 0.57
C ILE A 58 -10.92 -7.98 0.49
N MET A 59 -10.52 -8.73 1.52
CA MET A 59 -9.23 -9.45 1.54
C MET A 59 -9.10 -10.51 0.43
N ASN A 60 -10.21 -11.04 -0.11
CA ASN A 60 -10.19 -12.07 -1.16
C ASN A 60 -10.29 -11.52 -2.60
N LEU A 61 -10.68 -10.25 -2.78
CA LEU A 61 -10.98 -9.66 -4.10
C LEU A 61 -9.88 -8.73 -4.64
N LEU A 62 -8.79 -8.53 -3.90
CA LEU A 62 -7.67 -7.65 -4.25
C LEU A 62 -6.84 -8.16 -5.44
#